data_AF-A0A5B1LCZ8-F1
#
_entry.id   AF-A0A5B1LCZ8-F1
#
_cell.length_a   1.000
_cell.length_b   1.000
_cell.length_c   1.000
_cell.angle_alpha   90.00
_cell.angle_beta   90.00
_cell.angle_gamma   90.00
#
_symmetry.space_group_name_H-M   'P 1'
#
loop_
_entity.id
_entity.type
_entity.pdbx_description
1 polymer ?
#
loop_
_entity_poly.entity_id
_entity_poly.type
_entity_poly.pdbx_seq_one_letter_code
_entity_poly.pdbx_strand_id
1 'polypeptide(L)'
;MNKLTRTAVGALAVAAVIAPVSASATSARPAGAAKHWTTIETALMAKQQACKVSANDGTAWKIFNRLDARRVDRGRVASYLTAVRNGEEVPSRSWSSGWVQHGHLSDVGTFRVPKNGPWTLTMALYGDDAGTGGELTAADIGRC
;
A
#
# COMPACT_ATOMS: atom_id res chain seq x y z
N MET A 1 -22.70 -54.07 68.13
CA MET A 1 -21.25 -54.35 67.95
C MET A 1 -20.94 -54.38 66.47
N ASN A 2 -19.95 -53.58 66.09
CA ASN A 2 -19.42 -53.23 64.78
C ASN A 2 -19.46 -54.30 63.67
N LYS A 3 -19.67 -53.87 62.42
CA LYS A 3 -18.74 -54.11 61.31
C LYS A 3 -18.98 -53.18 60.11
N LEU A 4 -17.90 -52.51 59.71
CA LEU A 4 -17.73 -51.69 58.51
C LEU A 4 -18.01 -52.48 57.23
N THR A 5 -18.55 -51.83 56.20
CA THR A 5 -18.16 -52.15 54.82
C THR A 5 -18.24 -50.92 53.91
N ARG A 6 -17.13 -50.71 53.19
CA ARG A 6 -16.82 -49.65 52.23
C ARG A 6 -17.60 -49.81 50.94
N THR A 7 -18.07 -48.70 50.38
CA THR A 7 -18.04 -48.50 48.92
C THR A 7 -18.02 -47.00 48.63
N ALA A 8 -16.84 -46.47 48.31
CA ALA A 8 -16.68 -45.11 47.79
C ALA A 8 -16.73 -45.22 46.26
N VAL A 9 -17.83 -44.78 45.67
CA VAL A 9 -17.98 -44.62 44.23
C VAL A 9 -17.51 -43.21 43.88
N GLY A 10 -16.45 -43.13 43.08
CA GLY A 10 -15.93 -41.88 42.57
C GLY A 10 -16.93 -41.21 41.62
N ALA A 11 -17.01 -39.89 41.71
CA ALA A 11 -17.62 -39.05 40.69
C ALA A 11 -16.61 -37.98 40.30
N LEU A 12 -16.21 -38.02 39.03
CA LEU A 12 -15.36 -37.05 38.36
C LEU A 12 -16.02 -35.67 38.37
N ALA A 13 -15.43 -34.70 39.07
CA ALA A 13 -15.79 -33.30 38.91
C ALA A 13 -15.14 -32.78 37.62
N VAL A 14 -15.95 -32.57 36.58
CA VAL A 14 -15.55 -31.93 35.33
C VAL A 14 -15.30 -30.45 35.63
N ALA A 15 -14.03 -30.03 35.65
CA ALA A 15 -13.65 -28.64 35.70
C ALA A 15 -13.98 -28.00 34.34
N ALA A 16 -15.11 -27.27 34.27
CA ALA A 16 -15.43 -26.41 33.14
C ALA A 16 -14.47 -25.21 33.15
N VAL A 17 -13.43 -25.30 32.32
CA VAL A 17 -12.55 -24.15 32.04
C VAL A 17 -13.35 -23.15 31.21
N ILE A 18 -13.83 -22.10 31.88
CA ILE A 18 -14.39 -20.93 31.21
C ILE A 18 -13.20 -20.23 30.52
N ALA A 19 -13.01 -20.51 29.23
CA ALA A 19 -12.07 -19.77 28.42
C ALA A 19 -12.55 -18.31 28.33
N PRO A 20 -11.75 -17.30 28.70
CA PRO A 20 -12.07 -15.93 28.37
C PRO A 20 -12.09 -15.82 26.86
N VAL A 21 -13.26 -15.54 26.30
CA VAL A 21 -13.38 -15.12 24.91
C VAL A 21 -12.71 -13.75 24.84
N SER A 22 -11.40 -13.77 24.55
CA SER A 22 -10.66 -12.58 24.17
C SER A 22 -11.32 -12.04 22.92
N ALA A 23 -12.25 -11.09 23.11
CA ALA A 23 -12.80 -10.32 22.03
C ALA A 23 -11.65 -9.54 21.42
N SER A 24 -11.07 -10.10 20.36
CA SER A 24 -10.14 -9.40 19.49
C SER A 24 -10.90 -8.19 18.94
N ALA A 25 -10.73 -7.05 19.58
CA ALA A 25 -11.15 -5.77 19.05
C ALA A 25 -10.29 -5.53 17.80
N THR A 26 -10.72 -6.07 16.67
CA THR A 26 -10.21 -5.69 15.37
C THR A 26 -10.58 -4.23 15.21
N SER A 27 -9.62 -3.34 15.47
CA SER A 27 -9.79 -1.94 15.13
C SER A 27 -9.94 -1.87 13.62
N ALA A 28 -11.19 -1.75 13.17
CA ALA A 28 -11.49 -1.43 11.79
C ALA A 28 -10.84 -0.07 11.52
N ARG A 29 -9.64 -0.10 10.93
CA ARG A 29 -8.92 1.10 10.52
C ARG A 29 -9.89 1.87 9.64
N PRO A 30 -10.25 3.12 9.99
CA PRO A 30 -11.22 3.87 9.20
C PRO A 30 -10.75 3.85 7.75
N ALA A 31 -11.61 3.36 6.86
CA ALA A 31 -11.37 3.39 5.43
C ALA A 31 -11.22 4.86 5.06
N GLY A 32 -9.97 5.33 4.96
CA GLY A 32 -9.70 6.68 4.52
C GLY A 32 -10.44 6.92 3.21
N ALA A 33 -11.06 8.09 3.07
CA ALA A 33 -11.84 8.45 1.89
C ALA A 33 -11.14 7.95 0.61
N ALA A 34 -11.89 7.25 -0.24
CA ALA A 34 -11.34 6.63 -1.44
C ALA A 34 -10.65 7.69 -2.29
N LYS A 35 -9.33 7.57 -2.46
CA LYS A 35 -8.55 8.48 -3.29
C LYS A 35 -9.00 8.37 -4.75
N HIS A 36 -9.15 9.50 -5.43
CA HIS A 36 -9.36 9.55 -6.87
C HIS A 36 -8.01 9.39 -7.59
N TRP A 37 -7.76 8.19 -8.12
CA TRP A 37 -6.49 7.84 -8.74
C TRP A 37 -6.47 8.20 -10.23
N THR A 38 -5.45 8.95 -10.66
CA THR A 38 -5.13 9.17 -12.08
C THR A 38 -4.14 8.10 -12.53
N THR A 39 -4.39 7.46 -13.67
CA THR A 39 -3.39 6.56 -14.28
C THR A 39 -2.40 7.41 -15.05
N ILE A 40 -1.14 7.36 -14.68
CA ILE A 40 -0.07 8.17 -15.28
C ILE A 40 0.77 7.40 -16.29
N GLU A 41 0.81 6.08 -16.18
CA GLU A 41 1.51 5.18 -17.10
C GLU A 41 0.78 3.84 -17.15
N THR A 42 0.82 3.16 -18.30
CA THR A 42 0.25 1.82 -18.46
C THR A 42 1.15 0.99 -19.36
N ALA A 43 1.65 -0.12 -18.81
CA ALA A 43 2.44 -1.10 -19.54
C ALA A 43 2.22 -2.48 -18.92
N LEU A 44 2.29 -3.52 -19.75
CA LEU A 44 2.10 -4.92 -19.31
C LEU A 44 0.78 -5.13 -18.53
N MET A 45 -0.27 -4.37 -18.89
CA MET A 45 -1.56 -4.28 -18.19
C MET A 45 -1.50 -3.79 -16.73
N ALA A 46 -0.32 -3.47 -16.22
CA ALA A 46 -0.16 -2.75 -14.97
C ALA A 46 -0.44 -1.26 -15.16
N LYS A 47 -0.94 -0.62 -14.12
CA LYS A 47 -1.21 0.83 -14.11
C LYS A 47 -0.42 1.50 -13.01
N GLN A 48 0.49 2.38 -13.36
CA GLN A 48 1.04 3.31 -12.39
C GLN A 48 0.01 4.39 -12.13
N GLN A 49 -0.35 4.59 -10.86
CA GLN A 49 -1.41 5.48 -10.46
C GLN A 49 -0.91 6.50 -9.46
N ALA A 50 -1.32 7.75 -9.65
CA ALA A 50 -0.98 8.86 -8.78
C ALA A 50 -2.19 9.74 -8.48
N CYS A 51 -2.17 10.40 -7.33
CA CYS A 51 -3.03 11.54 -7.05
C CYS A 51 -2.29 12.54 -6.16
N LYS A 52 -2.65 13.82 -6.24
CA LYS A 52 -1.96 14.89 -5.49
C LYS A 52 -2.89 15.64 -4.55
N VAL A 53 -2.34 16.11 -3.44
CA VAL A 53 -2.98 17.09 -2.56
C VAL A 53 -2.03 18.25 -2.30
N SER A 54 -2.59 19.42 -1.99
CA SER A 54 -1.77 20.55 -1.53
C SER A 54 -1.18 20.24 -0.15
N ALA A 55 0.07 20.60 0.07
CA ALA A 55 0.80 20.42 1.33
C ALA A 55 1.63 21.67 1.65
N ASN A 56 2.19 21.72 2.87
CA ASN A 56 3.02 22.83 3.37
C ASN A 56 2.34 24.19 3.13
N ASP A 57 1.12 24.32 3.65
CA ASP A 57 0.31 25.56 3.56
C ASP A 57 0.13 26.09 2.13
N GLY A 58 0.12 25.19 1.14
CA GLY A 58 -0.10 25.58 -0.25
C GLY A 58 1.14 25.62 -1.12
N THR A 59 2.34 25.49 -0.55
CA THR A 59 3.61 25.68 -1.27
C THR A 59 4.15 24.41 -1.96
N ALA A 60 3.62 23.24 -1.59
CA ALA A 60 4.03 21.96 -2.17
C ALA A 60 2.84 21.12 -2.63
N TRP A 61 3.08 20.21 -3.56
CA TRP A 61 2.25 19.04 -3.81
C TRP A 61 2.77 17.87 -2.98
N LYS A 62 1.89 17.19 -2.24
CA LYS A 62 2.15 15.83 -1.76
C LYS A 62 1.52 14.87 -2.75
N ILE A 63 2.35 14.04 -3.37
CA ILE A 63 1.94 13.07 -4.38
C ILE A 63 1.83 11.71 -3.69
N PHE A 64 0.72 11.03 -3.88
CA PHE A 64 0.51 9.64 -3.50
C PHE A 64 0.62 8.78 -4.75
N ASN A 65 1.36 7.68 -4.67
CA ASN A 65 1.60 6.78 -5.79
C ASN A 65 1.32 5.34 -5.39
N ARG A 66 0.86 4.54 -6.34
CA ARG A 66 0.77 3.09 -6.23
C ARG A 66 0.88 2.43 -7.60
N LEU A 67 1.21 1.16 -7.60
CA LEU A 67 1.17 0.30 -8.78
C LEU A 67 -0.02 -0.65 -8.68
N ASP A 68 -0.87 -0.67 -9.69
CA ASP A 68 -1.96 -1.63 -9.83
C ASP A 68 -1.57 -2.74 -10.80
N ALA A 69 -1.19 -3.89 -10.26
CA ALA A 69 -0.79 -5.08 -11.01
C ALA A 69 -1.90 -6.15 -11.05
N ARG A 70 -3.14 -5.80 -10.68
CA ARG A 70 -4.24 -6.78 -10.58
C ARG A 70 -4.66 -7.37 -11.92
N ARG A 71 -4.32 -6.70 -13.02
CA ARG A 71 -4.64 -7.12 -14.39
C ARG A 71 -3.42 -7.54 -15.21
N VAL A 72 -2.24 -7.60 -14.60
CA VAL A 72 -1.04 -8.12 -15.28
C VAL A 72 -1.27 -9.59 -15.60
N ASP A 73 -0.95 -10.05 -16.81
CA ASP A 73 -1.23 -11.45 -17.20
C ASP A 73 -0.44 -12.48 -16.35
N ARG A 74 0.84 -12.20 -16.09
CA ARG A 74 1.75 -13.07 -15.33
C ARG A 74 2.99 -12.32 -14.83
N GLY A 75 3.70 -12.95 -13.88
CA GLY A 75 4.98 -12.45 -13.38
C GLY A 75 4.82 -11.32 -12.37
N ARG A 76 5.81 -10.43 -12.35
CA ARG A 76 5.87 -9.28 -11.46
C ARG A 76 6.25 -8.03 -12.23
N VAL A 77 5.78 -6.90 -11.73
CA VAL A 77 6.09 -5.59 -12.27
C VAL A 77 6.55 -4.67 -11.15
N ALA A 78 7.36 -3.70 -11.49
CA ALA A 78 7.79 -2.65 -10.60
C ALA A 78 7.63 -1.31 -11.30
N SER A 79 7.55 -0.26 -10.50
CA SER A 79 7.46 1.10 -10.99
C SER A 79 8.17 2.05 -10.05
N TYR A 80 8.69 3.13 -10.61
CA TYR A 80 9.18 4.26 -9.83
C TYR A 80 8.59 5.57 -10.33
N LEU A 81 8.59 6.56 -9.45
CA LEU A 81 8.33 7.96 -9.78
C LEU A 81 9.34 8.82 -9.01
N THR A 82 10.15 9.58 -9.72
CA THR A 82 11.21 10.41 -9.12
C THR A 82 11.06 11.85 -9.58
N ALA A 83 11.18 12.80 -8.65
CA ALA A 83 11.24 14.20 -9.02
C ALA A 83 12.60 14.55 -9.62
N VAL A 84 12.58 15.30 -10.71
CA VAL A 84 13.76 15.83 -11.40
C VAL A 84 13.75 17.36 -11.26
N ARG A 85 14.92 17.95 -11.05
CA ARG A 85 15.10 19.41 -11.04
C ARG A 85 16.34 19.74 -11.86
N ASN A 86 16.19 20.63 -12.84
CA ASN A 86 17.28 21.04 -13.73
C ASN A 86 17.96 19.83 -14.43
N GLY A 87 17.20 18.79 -14.78
CA GLY A 87 17.72 17.58 -15.43
C GLY A 87 18.34 16.55 -14.48
N GLU A 88 18.41 16.82 -13.18
CA GLU A 88 18.95 15.89 -12.19
C GLU A 88 17.83 15.27 -11.34
N GLU A 89 17.86 13.94 -11.17
CA GLU A 89 17.00 13.26 -10.23
C GLU A 89 17.28 13.70 -8.79
N VAL A 90 16.23 13.80 -7.99
CA VAL A 90 16.30 14.10 -6.57
C VAL A 90 15.83 12.86 -5.79
N PRO A 91 16.74 11.94 -5.41
CA PRO A 91 16.36 10.63 -4.85
C PRO A 91 15.53 10.72 -3.56
N SER A 92 15.71 11.77 -2.76
CA SER A 92 14.90 12.04 -1.56
C SER A 92 13.45 12.41 -1.86
N ARG A 93 13.11 12.59 -3.14
CA ARG A 93 11.77 12.87 -3.67
C ARG A 93 11.40 11.82 -4.71
N SER A 94 11.65 10.56 -4.37
CA SER A 94 11.30 9.41 -5.17
C SER A 94 10.32 8.49 -4.46
N TRP A 95 9.72 7.61 -5.23
CA TRP A 95 8.96 6.48 -4.76
C TRP A 95 9.25 5.29 -5.66
N SER A 96 9.32 4.10 -5.08
CA SER A 96 9.32 2.83 -5.80
C SER A 96 8.24 1.92 -5.19
N SER A 97 7.57 1.16 -6.04
CA SER A 97 6.64 0.12 -5.59
C SER A 97 7.35 -1.11 -5.01
N GLY A 98 8.65 -1.28 -5.29
CA GLY A 98 9.26 -2.61 -5.30
C GLY A 98 8.61 -3.52 -6.34
N TRP A 99 8.94 -4.80 -6.31
CA TRP A 99 8.30 -5.80 -7.16
C TRP A 99 6.91 -6.16 -6.65
N VAL A 100 5.89 -6.02 -7.51
CA VAL A 100 4.50 -6.33 -7.24
C VAL A 100 4.09 -7.52 -8.11
N GLN A 101 3.59 -8.57 -7.48
CA GLN A 101 3.12 -9.77 -8.20
C GLN A 101 1.80 -9.51 -8.92
N HIS A 102 1.55 -10.25 -10.01
CA HIS A 102 0.23 -10.33 -10.64
C HIS A 102 -0.84 -10.60 -9.57
N GLY A 103 -1.91 -9.79 -9.61
CA GLY A 103 -3.09 -9.95 -8.76
C GLY A 103 -3.08 -8.99 -7.57
N HIS A 104 -1.99 -8.24 -7.39
CA HIS A 104 -1.78 -7.39 -6.23
C HIS A 104 -1.72 -5.90 -6.57
N LEU A 105 -1.85 -5.10 -5.51
CA LEU A 105 -1.54 -3.67 -5.50
C LEU A 105 -0.26 -3.49 -4.69
N SER A 106 0.57 -2.50 -5.06
CA SER A 106 1.62 -2.05 -4.15
C SER A 106 1.04 -1.32 -2.94
N ASP A 107 1.85 -1.17 -1.90
CA ASP A 107 1.60 -0.14 -0.90
C ASP A 107 1.60 1.25 -1.54
N VAL A 108 0.83 2.16 -0.94
CA VAL A 108 0.82 3.56 -1.34
C VAL A 108 2.02 4.25 -0.71
N GLY A 109 2.92 4.79 -1.55
CA GLY A 109 3.97 5.67 -1.08
C GLY A 109 3.69 7.12 -1.41
N THR A 110 4.48 8.02 -0.80
CA THR A 110 4.31 9.46 -0.99
C THR A 110 5.63 10.20 -0.97
N PHE A 111 5.74 11.23 -1.78
CA PHE A 111 6.79 12.24 -1.65
C PHE A 111 6.19 13.63 -1.91
N ARG A 112 6.99 14.67 -1.67
CA ARG A 112 6.58 16.06 -1.88
C ARG A 112 7.42 16.70 -2.97
N VAL A 113 6.81 17.57 -3.76
CA VAL A 113 7.49 18.46 -4.70
C VAL A 113 6.97 19.89 -4.53
N PRO A 114 7.83 20.92 -4.58
CA PRO A 114 7.37 22.31 -4.60
C PRO A 114 6.42 22.56 -5.78
N LYS A 115 5.43 23.45 -5.61
CA LYS A 115 4.55 23.84 -6.73
C LYS A 115 5.24 24.71 -7.77
N ASN A 116 6.30 25.39 -7.37
CA ASN A 116 7.04 26.36 -8.19
C ASN A 116 8.44 25.83 -8.52
N GLY A 117 8.96 26.24 -9.66
CA GLY A 117 10.31 25.89 -10.14
C GLY A 117 10.29 24.83 -11.25
N PRO A 118 11.47 24.50 -11.79
CA PRO A 118 11.62 23.60 -12.95
C PRO A 118 11.57 22.13 -12.51
N TRP A 119 10.45 21.73 -11.90
CA TRP A 119 10.24 20.37 -11.43
C TRP A 119 9.49 19.55 -12.47
N THR A 120 10.11 18.47 -12.92
CA THR A 120 9.46 17.39 -13.67
C THR A 120 9.45 16.13 -12.81
N LEU A 121 8.70 15.12 -13.22
CA LEU A 121 8.68 13.80 -12.62
C LEU A 121 9.01 12.79 -13.71
N THR A 122 10.00 11.96 -13.48
CA THR A 122 10.33 10.83 -14.35
C THR A 122 9.69 9.59 -13.77
N MET A 123 9.00 8.85 -14.63
CA MET A 123 8.32 7.62 -14.28
C MET A 123 8.85 6.47 -15.11
N ALA A 124 8.85 5.28 -14.52
CA ALA A 124 9.00 4.06 -15.30
C ALA A 124 8.14 2.94 -14.73
N LEU A 125 7.82 2.01 -15.60
CA LEU A 125 7.14 0.76 -15.30
C LEU A 125 7.88 -0.35 -16.04
N TYR A 126 8.33 -1.36 -15.31
CA TYR A 126 9.09 -2.47 -15.88
C TYR A 126 8.65 -3.80 -15.30
N GLY A 127 8.61 -4.82 -16.15
CA GLY A 127 8.52 -6.22 -15.79
C GLY A 127 9.90 -6.88 -15.87
N ASP A 128 9.93 -8.21 -15.80
CA ASP A 128 11.18 -8.97 -15.88
C ASP A 128 11.89 -8.80 -17.26
N ASP A 129 11.14 -8.60 -18.36
CA ASP A 129 11.68 -8.61 -19.74
C ASP A 129 11.47 -7.30 -20.54
N ALA A 130 10.74 -6.33 -20.00
CA ALA A 130 10.35 -5.11 -20.72
C ALA A 130 10.07 -3.94 -19.79
N GLY A 131 10.18 -2.71 -20.30
CA GLY A 131 9.80 -1.51 -19.55
C GLY A 131 9.43 -0.33 -20.43
N THR A 132 8.67 0.58 -19.85
CA THR A 132 8.32 1.89 -20.42
C THR A 132 8.63 2.97 -19.39
N GLY A 133 8.70 4.20 -19.86
CA GLY A 133 8.86 5.35 -18.99
C GLY A 133 8.67 6.64 -19.76
N GLY A 134 8.67 7.74 -19.01
CA GLY A 134 8.46 9.06 -19.56
C GLY A 134 8.57 10.13 -18.50
N GLU A 135 8.33 11.35 -18.92
CA GLU A 135 8.33 12.52 -18.06
C GLU A 135 6.93 13.12 -18.01
N LEU A 136 6.54 13.61 -16.84
CA LEU A 136 5.34 14.41 -16.65
C LEU A 136 5.62 15.51 -15.63
N THR A 137 4.65 16.39 -15.44
CA THR A 137 4.69 17.40 -14.39
C THR A 137 3.66 17.10 -13.31
N ALA A 138 3.76 17.78 -12.17
CA ALA A 138 2.72 17.67 -11.15
C ALA A 138 1.34 18.11 -11.69
N ALA A 139 1.22 18.87 -12.78
CA ALA A 139 -0.05 19.28 -13.37
C ALA A 139 -0.85 18.09 -13.94
N ASP A 140 -0.17 17.12 -14.53
CA ASP A 140 -0.75 15.94 -15.20
C ASP A 140 -1.37 14.93 -14.22
N ILE A 141 -1.04 15.05 -12.93
CA ILE A 141 -1.59 14.22 -11.86
C ILE A 141 -2.90 14.84 -11.35
N GLY A 142 -4.01 14.11 -11.39
CA GLY A 142 -5.28 14.55 -10.80
C GLY A 142 -5.23 14.72 -9.28
N ARG A 143 -6.18 15.46 -8.73
CA ARG A 143 -6.32 15.58 -7.27
C ARG A 143 -6.81 14.27 -6.67
N CYS A 144 -6.31 13.95 -5.48
CA CYS A 144 -7.07 13.10 -4.57
C CYS A 144 -8.25 13.94 -4.05
#